data_AF-A0A0W1KYT6-F1
#
_entry.id   AF-A0A0W1KYT6-F1
#
_cell.length_a   1.000
_cell.length_b   1.000
_cell.length_c   1.000
_cell.angle_alpha   90.00
_cell.angle_beta   90.00
_cell.angle_gamma   90.00
#
_symmetry.space_group_name_H-M   'P 1'
#
loop_
_entity.id
_entity.type
_entity.pdbx_description
1 polymer ?
#
loop_
_entity_poly.entity_id
_entity_poly.type
_entity_poly.pdbx_seq_one_letter_code
_entity_poly.pdbx_strand_id
1 'polypeptide(L)'
;MKKLLLALPFAAVLTACGGVESEIEELASDYCNAIKSIDWRNAEPLAKPFVIQNRQGMHEQNRQKYMQVFMNQSCNVTKIEGEETAFAVFFGGSKLDFVQIEWDKRKEKFFVTADAFKNDLKLY
;
A
#
# COMPACT_ATOMS: atom_id res chain seq x y z
N MET A 1 -19.99 -22.64 -46.66
CA MET A 1 -20.61 -22.02 -45.46
C MET A 1 -19.57 -21.11 -44.79
N LYS A 2 -19.75 -19.79 -44.89
CA LYS A 2 -18.87 -18.77 -44.29
C LYS A 2 -19.05 -18.80 -42.77
N LYS A 3 -18.01 -19.16 -42.02
CA LYS A 3 -17.99 -19.00 -40.56
C LYS A 3 -17.62 -17.55 -40.25
N LEU A 4 -18.60 -16.74 -39.86
CA LEU A 4 -18.35 -15.45 -39.23
C LEU A 4 -17.72 -15.72 -37.85
N LEU A 5 -16.43 -15.40 -37.70
CA LEU A 5 -15.83 -15.20 -36.39
C LEU A 5 -16.15 -13.76 -35.99
N LEU A 6 -17.10 -13.59 -35.06
CA LEU A 6 -17.25 -12.35 -34.32
C LEU A 6 -15.96 -12.13 -33.52
N ALA A 7 -15.09 -11.26 -34.03
CA ALA A 7 -14.08 -10.61 -33.22
C ALA A 7 -14.82 -9.71 -32.23
N LEU A 8 -14.97 -10.18 -30.99
CA LEU A 8 -15.34 -9.32 -29.88
C LEU A 8 -14.32 -8.17 -29.83
N PRO A 9 -14.75 -6.91 -29.79
CA PRO A 9 -13.83 -5.83 -29.53
C PRO A 9 -13.34 -6.05 -28.11
N PHE A 10 -12.08 -6.48 -27.98
CA PHE A 10 -11.34 -6.29 -26.74
C PHE A 10 -11.46 -4.81 -26.44
N ALA A 11 -12.27 -4.48 -25.42
CA ALA A 11 -12.31 -3.17 -24.86
C ALA A 11 -10.87 -2.83 -24.49
N ALA A 12 -10.27 -1.95 -25.28
CA ALA A 12 -9.00 -1.35 -24.97
C ALA A 12 -9.21 -0.62 -23.64
N VAL A 13 -8.86 -1.28 -22.55
CA VAL A 13 -8.77 -0.63 -21.24
C VAL A 13 -7.75 0.47 -21.44
N LEU A 14 -8.26 1.69 -21.35
CA LEU A 14 -7.53 2.94 -21.48
C LEU A 14 -6.32 2.87 -20.57
N THR A 15 -5.14 2.68 -21.17
CA THR A 15 -3.85 2.90 -20.54
C THR A 15 -3.74 4.39 -20.26
N ALA A 16 -4.20 4.82 -19.09
CA ALA A 16 -3.67 6.03 -18.48
C ALA A 16 -2.16 5.79 -18.26
N CYS A 17 -1.34 6.78 -18.58
CA CYS A 17 0.12 6.67 -18.75
C CYS A 17 0.93 6.48 -17.45
N GLY A 18 0.47 5.64 -16.53
CA GLY A 18 1.23 5.09 -15.40
C GLY A 18 0.72 3.68 -15.18
N GLY A 19 1.62 2.68 -15.23
CA GLY A 19 1.21 1.29 -15.01
C GLY A 19 0.64 1.11 -13.60
N VAL A 20 -0.17 0.07 -13.41
CA VAL A 20 -0.68 -0.31 -12.07
C VAL A 20 0.47 -0.38 -11.06
N GLU A 21 1.62 -0.92 -11.46
CA GLU A 21 2.82 -0.98 -10.61
C GLU A 21 3.29 0.39 -10.11
N SER A 22 3.26 1.44 -10.95
CA SER A 22 3.61 2.80 -10.52
C SER A 22 2.59 3.42 -9.56
N GLU A 23 1.30 3.14 -9.75
CA GLU A 23 0.24 3.56 -8.82
C GLU A 23 0.42 2.88 -7.45
N ILE A 24 0.76 1.59 -7.46
CA ILE A 24 1.03 0.79 -6.26
C ILE A 24 2.29 1.28 -5.53
N GLU A 25 3.35 1.61 -6.27
CA GLU A 25 4.59 2.17 -5.73
C GLU A 25 4.36 3.53 -5.05
N GLU A 26 3.63 4.44 -5.72
CA GLU A 26 3.29 5.76 -5.21
C GLU A 26 2.42 5.65 -3.94
N LEU A 27 1.34 4.85 -4.00
CA LEU A 27 0.45 4.61 -2.86
C LEU A 27 1.20 4.08 -1.63
N ALA A 28 2.09 3.11 -1.82
CA ALA A 28 2.89 2.53 -0.73
C ALA A 28 3.85 3.57 -0.13
N SER A 29 4.54 4.32 -0.99
CA SER A 29 5.51 5.35 -0.57
C SER A 29 4.82 6.48 0.19
N ASP A 30 3.71 6.99 -0.33
CA ASP A 30 2.93 8.06 0.28
C ASP A 30 2.37 7.65 1.64
N TYR A 31 1.81 6.44 1.72
CA TYR A 31 1.35 5.88 2.98
C TYR A 31 2.48 5.78 4.01
N CYS A 32 3.60 5.16 3.64
CA CYS A 32 4.74 5.00 4.55
C CYS A 32 5.26 6.36 5.04
N ASN A 33 5.39 7.34 4.14
CA ASN A 33 5.84 8.69 4.48
C ASN A 33 4.85 9.40 5.41
N ALA A 34 3.54 9.29 5.17
CA ALA A 34 2.51 9.88 6.02
C ALA A 34 2.50 9.28 7.43
N ILE A 35 2.63 7.95 7.56
CA ILE A 35 2.77 7.29 8.87
C ILE A 35 4.05 7.75 9.57
N LYS A 36 5.17 7.80 8.84
CA LYS A 36 6.46 8.27 9.37
C LYS A 36 6.41 9.71 9.89
N SER A 37 5.69 10.60 9.20
CA SER A 37 5.56 12.01 9.56
C SER A 37 4.42 12.29 10.54
N ILE A 38 3.65 11.27 10.95
CA ILE A 38 2.46 11.42 11.81
C ILE A 38 1.39 12.30 11.12
N ASP A 39 1.33 12.25 9.79
CA ASP A 39 0.37 12.99 8.98
C ASP A 39 -0.88 12.15 8.71
N TRP A 40 -1.74 12.08 9.73
CA TRP A 40 -2.97 11.28 9.67
C TRP A 40 -3.91 11.72 8.56
N ARG A 41 -3.95 13.03 8.28
CA ARG A 41 -4.81 13.59 7.22
C ARG A 41 -4.46 13.01 5.85
N ASN A 42 -3.17 12.81 5.59
CA ASN A 42 -2.70 12.22 4.34
C ASN A 42 -2.70 10.68 4.38
N ALA A 43 -2.54 10.06 5.56
CA ALA A 43 -2.60 8.59 5.69
C ALA A 43 -4.02 8.02 5.54
N GLU A 44 -5.03 8.68 6.11
CA GLU A 44 -6.45 8.26 6.11
C GLU A 44 -7.04 7.90 4.73
N PRO A 45 -6.86 8.71 3.67
CA PRO A 45 -7.42 8.38 2.35
C PRO A 45 -6.75 7.20 1.65
N LEU A 46 -5.54 6.80 2.10
CA LEU A 46 -4.68 5.79 1.46
C LEU A 46 -4.87 4.37 2.02
N ALA A 47 -5.43 4.25 3.23
CA ALA A 47 -5.54 2.97 3.92
C ALA A 47 -6.97 2.66 4.39
N LYS A 48 -7.22 1.40 4.74
CA LYS A 48 -8.44 1.03 5.43
C LYS A 48 -8.46 1.62 6.85
N PRO A 49 -9.64 2.03 7.37
CA PRO A 49 -9.73 2.71 8.66
C PRO A 49 -9.04 1.96 9.82
N PHE A 50 -9.16 0.63 9.86
CA PHE A 50 -8.57 -0.17 10.94
C PHE A 50 -7.03 -0.14 10.94
N VAL A 51 -6.38 0.02 9.78
CA VAL A 51 -4.92 0.15 9.68
C VAL A 51 -4.49 1.47 10.33
N ILE A 52 -5.17 2.56 10.00
CA ILE A 52 -4.88 3.89 10.56
C ILE A 52 -5.16 3.93 12.05
N GLN A 53 -6.30 3.41 12.48
CA GLN A 53 -6.66 3.34 13.90
C GLN A 53 -5.63 2.55 14.72
N ASN A 54 -5.07 1.46 14.18
CA ASN A 54 -4.00 0.72 14.83
C ASN A 54 -2.74 1.58 15.02
N ARG A 55 -2.33 2.36 14.00
CA ARG A 55 -1.14 3.22 14.07
C ARG A 55 -1.35 4.46 14.95
N GLN A 56 -2.53 5.07 14.90
CA GLN A 56 -2.94 6.12 15.83
C GLN A 56 -2.93 5.61 17.28
N GLY A 57 -3.53 4.44 17.52
CA GLY A 57 -3.54 3.80 18.83
C GLY A 57 -2.13 3.51 19.37
N MET A 58 -1.22 3.02 18.52
CA MET A 58 0.18 2.85 18.90
C MET A 58 0.84 4.18 19.27
N HIS A 59 0.63 5.25 18.49
CA HIS A 59 1.17 6.57 18.77
C HIS A 59 0.64 7.14 20.10
N GLU A 60 -0.66 7.00 20.35
CA GLU A 60 -1.32 7.49 21.57
C GLU A 60 -0.91 6.70 22.82
N GLN A 61 -0.89 5.36 22.73
CA GLN A 61 -0.57 4.50 23.87
C GLN A 61 0.93 4.43 24.17
N ASN A 62 1.77 4.47 23.14
CA ASN A 62 3.22 4.37 23.28
C ASN A 62 3.95 5.15 22.18
N ARG A 63 3.96 6.48 22.33
CA ARG A 63 4.66 7.38 21.41
C ARG A 63 6.14 7.03 21.24
N GLN A 64 6.83 6.60 22.29
CA GLN A 64 8.24 6.22 22.19
C GLN A 64 8.43 5.01 21.27
N LYS A 65 7.61 3.96 21.43
CA LYS A 65 7.59 2.80 20.52
C LYS A 65 7.30 3.25 19.09
N TYR A 66 6.28 4.09 18.90
CA TYR A 66 5.93 4.60 17.58
C TYR A 66 7.12 5.28 16.89
N MET A 67 7.80 6.19 17.59
CA MET A 67 8.99 6.87 17.06
C MET A 67 10.12 5.88 16.74
N GLN A 68 10.35 4.87 17.58
CA GLN A 68 11.38 3.85 17.31
C GLN A 68 11.07 3.02 16.06
N VAL A 69 9.79 2.72 15.81
CA VAL A 69 9.38 1.97 14.62
C VAL A 69 9.55 2.81 13.37
N PHE A 70 9.03 4.04 13.36
CA PHE A 70 8.82 4.79 12.12
C PHE A 70 9.84 5.89 11.82
N MET A 71 10.48 6.49 12.82
CA MET A 71 11.33 7.69 12.63
C MET A 71 12.47 7.46 11.63
N ASN A 72 13.07 6.26 11.66
CA ASN A 72 14.15 5.86 10.77
C ASN A 72 13.70 4.90 9.66
N GLN A 73 12.40 4.69 9.49
CA GLN A 73 11.88 3.82 8.46
C GLN A 73 12.25 4.39 7.08
N SER A 74 12.80 3.52 6.22
CA SER A 74 12.95 3.82 4.80
C SER A 74 11.62 3.56 4.12
N CYS A 75 11.12 4.54 3.38
CA CYS A 75 9.89 4.43 2.58
C CYS A 75 10.20 4.27 1.09
N ASN A 76 11.43 3.88 0.75
CA ASN A 76 11.80 3.57 -0.63
C ASN A 76 11.35 2.16 -0.95
N VAL A 77 10.50 2.02 -1.96
CA VAL A 77 10.07 0.72 -2.46
C VAL A 77 11.25 -0.01 -3.09
N THR A 78 11.41 -1.28 -2.74
CA THR A 78 12.49 -2.14 -3.27
C THR A 78 11.97 -3.34 -4.02
N LYS A 79 10.72 -3.74 -3.75
CA LYS A 79 10.07 -4.85 -4.42
C LYS A 79 8.55 -4.71 -4.33
N ILE A 80 7.89 -5.06 -5.42
CA ILE A 80 6.45 -5.27 -5.48
C ILE A 80 6.22 -6.73 -5.85
N GLU A 81 5.38 -7.43 -5.09
CA GLU A 81 4.91 -8.78 -5.38
C GLU A 81 3.38 -8.76 -5.47
N GLY A 82 2.80 -9.53 -6.39
CA GLY A 82 1.34 -9.62 -6.54
C GLY A 82 0.88 -9.27 -7.95
N GLU A 83 -0.42 -9.40 -8.18
CA GLU A 83 -1.03 -9.24 -9.50
C GLU A 83 -2.46 -8.70 -9.40
N GLU A 84 -2.83 -7.89 -10.41
CA GLU A 84 -4.15 -7.32 -10.68
C GLU A 84 -4.79 -6.49 -9.56
N THR A 85 -5.11 -7.12 -8.43
CA THR A 85 -5.96 -6.56 -7.37
C THR A 85 -5.37 -6.67 -5.97
N ALA A 86 -4.24 -7.36 -5.81
CA ALA A 86 -3.60 -7.54 -4.51
C ALA A 86 -2.07 -7.52 -4.66
N PHE A 87 -1.42 -6.66 -3.88
CA PHE A 87 0.01 -6.41 -3.94
C PHE A 87 0.61 -6.37 -2.53
N ALA A 88 1.81 -6.92 -2.39
CA ALA A 88 2.69 -6.72 -1.26
C ALA A 88 3.85 -5.82 -1.72
N VAL A 89 4.00 -4.67 -1.07
CA VAL A 89 5.05 -3.71 -1.38
C VAL A 89 6.04 -3.67 -0.24
N PHE A 90 7.30 -3.94 -0.55
CA PHE A 90 8.39 -4.04 0.43
C PHE A 90 9.24 -2.78 0.41
N PHE A 91 9.66 -2.36 1.60
CA PHE A 91 10.52 -1.20 1.80
C PHE A 91 11.90 -1.61 2.27
N GLY A 92 12.93 -0.95 1.73
CA GLY A 92 14.32 -1.25 2.06
C GLY A 92 14.71 -2.72 1.80
N GLY A 93 15.78 -3.20 2.46
CA GLY A 93 16.30 -4.56 2.26
C GLY A 93 15.60 -5.66 3.08
N SER A 94 14.41 -5.41 3.62
CA SER A 94 13.78 -6.25 4.66
C SER A 94 12.40 -6.73 4.20
N LYS A 95 12.18 -8.05 4.26
CA LYS A 95 10.85 -8.64 3.99
C LYS A 95 9.82 -8.38 5.10
N LEU A 96 10.25 -7.80 6.22
CA LEU A 96 9.41 -7.51 7.38
C LEU A 96 8.92 -6.06 7.39
N ASP A 97 9.39 -5.25 6.45
CA ASP A 97 8.97 -3.86 6.24
C ASP A 97 8.14 -3.83 4.96
N PHE A 98 6.81 -3.95 5.08
CA PHE A 98 5.92 -4.04 3.93
C PHE A 98 4.53 -3.48 4.22
N VAL A 99 3.81 -3.17 3.14
CA VAL A 99 2.36 -2.93 3.14
C VAL A 99 1.67 -3.90 2.19
N GLN A 100 0.48 -4.34 2.55
CA GLN A 100 -0.45 -5.00 1.64
C GLN A 100 -1.41 -3.96 1.08
N ILE A 101 -1.59 -3.99 -0.23
CA ILE A 101 -2.47 -3.11 -0.97
C ILE A 101 -3.47 -3.95 -1.74
N GLU A 102 -4.75 -3.61 -1.63
CA GLU A 102 -5.82 -4.30 -2.35
C GLU A 102 -6.78 -3.33 -3.03
N TRP A 103 -7.32 -3.75 -4.17
CA TRP A 103 -8.36 -3.04 -4.92
C TRP A 103 -9.71 -3.13 -4.19
N ASP A 104 -10.26 -1.98 -3.80
CA ASP A 104 -11.63 -1.89 -3.31
C ASP A 104 -12.59 -1.68 -4.48
N LYS A 105 -13.32 -2.72 -4.86
CA LYS A 105 -14.31 -2.66 -5.95
C LYS A 105 -15.43 -1.64 -5.73
N ARG A 106 -15.77 -1.31 -4.49
CA ARG A 106 -16.87 -0.37 -4.19
C ARG A 106 -16.42 1.07 -4.33
N LYS A 107 -15.16 1.34 -4.01
CA LYS A 107 -14.55 2.67 -4.08
C LYS A 107 -13.72 2.88 -5.35
N GLU A 108 -13.58 1.84 -6.16
CA GLU A 108 -12.83 1.81 -7.42
C GLU A 108 -11.42 2.40 -7.26
N LYS A 109 -10.71 2.00 -6.19
CA LYS A 109 -9.32 2.40 -5.94
C LYS A 109 -8.58 1.42 -5.03
N PHE A 110 -7.26 1.45 -5.08
CA PHE A 110 -6.39 0.70 -4.18
C PHE A 110 -6.34 1.31 -2.77
N PHE A 111 -6.13 0.46 -1.78
CA PHE A 111 -5.93 0.85 -0.38
C PHE A 111 -4.92 -0.05 0.31
N VAL A 112 -4.17 0.52 1.23
CA VAL A 112 -3.41 -0.28 2.21
C VAL A 112 -4.39 -1.02 3.12
N THR A 113 -4.32 -2.36 3.13
CA THR A 113 -5.15 -3.26 3.95
C THR A 113 -4.40 -3.84 5.14
N ALA A 114 -3.08 -3.89 5.09
CA ALA A 114 -2.24 -4.24 6.22
C ALA A 114 -0.86 -3.60 6.09
N ASP A 115 -0.18 -3.44 7.22
CA ASP A 115 1.19 -2.97 7.27
C ASP A 115 1.98 -3.70 8.36
N ALA A 116 3.25 -3.95 8.08
CA ALA A 116 4.15 -4.55 9.04
C ALA A 116 5.53 -3.92 8.89
N PHE A 117 6.16 -3.66 10.04
CA PHE A 117 7.48 -3.07 10.09
C PHE A 117 8.35 -3.88 11.05
N LYS A 118 9.57 -4.19 10.65
CA LYS A 118 10.52 -5.05 11.38
C LYS A 118 10.72 -4.61 12.82
N ASN A 119 10.73 -3.30 13.05
CA ASN A 119 10.93 -2.75 14.40
C ASN A 119 9.69 -2.90 15.29
N ASP A 120 8.51 -3.16 14.73
CA ASP A 120 7.30 -3.50 15.49
C ASP A 120 7.46 -4.87 16.21
N LEU A 121 8.21 -5.79 15.60
CA LEU A 121 8.44 -7.16 16.08
C LEU A 121 9.59 -7.30 17.08
N LYS A 122 10.50 -6.32 17.16
CA LYS A 122 11.72 -6.41 18.00
C LYS A 122 11.50 -6.05 19.47
N LEU A 123 10.31 -5.61 19.85
CA LEU A 123 10.04 -4.99 21.14
C LEU A 123 9.13 -5.85 22.04
N TYR A 124 9.07 -7.16 21.76
CA TYR A 124 8.47 -8.19 22.62
C TYR A 124 9.54 -9.15 23.13
#